data_AF-A0A060XBT6-F1
#
_entry.id   AF-A0A060XBT6-F1
#
_cell.length_a   1.000
_cell.length_b   1.000
_cell.length_c   1.000
_cell.angle_alpha   90.00
_cell.angle_beta   90.00
_cell.angle_gamma   90.00
#
_symmetry.space_group_name_H-M   'P 1'
#
loop_
_entity.id
_entity.type
_entity.pdbx_description
1 polymer ?
#
loop_
_entity_poly.entity_id
_entity_poly.type
_entity_poly.pdbx_seq_one_letter_code
_entity_poly.pdbx_strand_id
1 'polypeptide(L)'
;MSVELDVFVGNTTIMDEEVYQFWLDGYTVNDAVKVRMEGGVLEECEASAEVLRSDTMDQYRTFQMCERLLHSPAKLANQLLFQIPPHRQAMLIERYYTFDGVFVREVLGKKLSKGTKKDLDDVSAKTGVTLKSCRRQVTTS
;
A
#
# COMPACT_ATOMS: atom_id res chain seq x y z
N MET A 1 14.48 -23.52 -26.87
CA MET A 1 14.58 -22.96 -25.51
C MET A 1 13.25 -23.24 -24.83
N SER A 2 13.21 -24.18 -23.89
CA SER A 2 12.02 -24.44 -23.09
C SER A 2 11.95 -23.35 -22.02
N VAL A 3 10.89 -22.55 -22.06
CA VAL A 3 10.60 -21.58 -20.99
C VAL A 3 10.26 -22.41 -19.76
N GLU A 4 11.11 -22.36 -18.74
CA GLU A 4 10.91 -23.08 -17.48
C GLU A 4 9.79 -22.36 -16.73
N LEU A 5 8.56 -22.84 -16.90
CA LEU A 5 7.37 -22.26 -16.27
C LEU A 5 7.30 -22.78 -14.84
N ASP A 6 7.72 -21.97 -13.87
CA ASP A 6 7.61 -22.32 -12.46
C ASP A 6 6.16 -22.13 -11.99
N VAL A 7 5.39 -23.21 -12.01
CA VAL A 7 3.97 -23.22 -11.63
C VAL A 7 3.85 -23.43 -10.13
N PHE A 8 3.78 -22.34 -9.38
CA PHE A 8 3.46 -22.38 -7.96
C PHE A 8 1.95 -22.50 -7.74
N VAL A 9 1.48 -23.69 -7.35
CA VAL A 9 0.11 -23.88 -6.85
C VAL A 9 0.12 -23.73 -5.33
N GLY A 10 0.09 -22.47 -4.87
CA GLY A 10 -0.13 -22.13 -3.47
C GLY A 10 -1.47 -21.44 -3.28
N ASN A 11 -2.10 -21.67 -2.13
CA ASN A 11 -3.26 -20.88 -1.71
C ASN A 11 -2.88 -19.46 -1.25
N THR A 12 -1.57 -19.16 -1.22
CA THR A 12 -1.01 -17.93 -0.66
C THR A 12 -1.40 -16.71 -1.49
N THR A 13 -1.94 -15.69 -0.83
CA THR A 13 -2.23 -14.41 -1.46
C THR A 13 -0.92 -13.70 -1.80
N ILE A 14 -0.63 -13.56 -3.10
CA ILE A 14 0.54 -12.82 -3.58
C ILE A 14 0.28 -11.32 -3.44
N MET A 15 1.23 -10.60 -2.85
CA MET A 15 1.18 -9.16 -2.65
C MET A 15 2.53 -8.56 -3.02
N ASP A 16 2.56 -7.65 -3.98
CA ASP A 16 3.76 -6.91 -4.32
C ASP A 16 4.00 -5.82 -3.28
N GLU A 17 5.22 -5.81 -2.74
CA GLU A 17 5.60 -4.93 -1.64
C GLU A 17 5.81 -3.48 -2.11
N GLU A 18 6.26 -3.29 -3.35
CA GLU A 18 6.41 -1.97 -3.95
C GLU A 18 5.03 -1.38 -4.28
N VAL A 19 4.14 -2.18 -4.84
CA VAL A 19 2.75 -1.75 -5.11
C VAL A 19 2.02 -1.42 -3.82
N TYR A 20 2.28 -2.18 -2.74
CA TYR A 20 1.77 -1.86 -1.42
C TYR A 20 2.28 -0.52 -0.91
N GLN A 21 3.57 -0.22 -1.13
CA GLN A 21 4.14 1.08 -0.78
C GLN A 21 3.48 2.23 -1.55
N PHE A 22 3.28 2.11 -2.86
CA PHE A 22 2.55 3.12 -3.65
C PHE A 22 1.13 3.34 -3.13
N TRP A 23 0.43 2.25 -2.79
CA TRP A 23 -0.91 2.33 -2.22
C TRP A 23 -0.92 3.06 -0.86
N LEU A 24 0.08 2.78 -0.01
CA LEU A 24 0.30 3.42 1.29
C LEU A 24 0.61 4.91 1.13
N ASP A 25 1.45 5.27 0.16
CA ASP A 25 1.82 6.64 -0.15
C ASP A 25 0.68 7.40 -0.84
N GLY A 26 -0.40 6.69 -1.20
CA GLY A 26 -1.66 7.23 -1.69
C GLY A 26 -1.68 7.53 -3.18
N TYR A 27 -0.80 6.88 -3.94
CA TYR A 27 -0.75 6.96 -5.40
C TYR A 27 -2.02 6.34 -5.97
N THR A 28 -2.55 6.92 -7.06
CA THR A 28 -3.64 6.28 -7.79
C THR A 28 -3.12 5.04 -8.53
N VAL A 29 -4.04 4.18 -9.01
CA VAL A 29 -3.65 3.04 -9.85
C VAL A 29 -2.85 3.51 -11.07
N ASN A 30 -3.25 4.63 -11.69
CA ASN A 30 -2.54 5.15 -12.86
C ASN A 30 -1.14 5.67 -12.51
N ASP A 31 -0.99 6.35 -11.37
CA ASP A 31 0.33 6.83 -10.91
C ASP A 31 1.26 5.66 -10.62
N ALA A 32 0.76 4.64 -9.90
CA ALA A 32 1.53 3.43 -9.60
C ALA A 32 1.91 2.68 -10.89
N VAL A 33 0.98 2.50 -11.84
CA VAL A 33 1.28 1.85 -13.13
C VAL A 33 2.35 2.63 -13.89
N LYS A 34 2.25 3.97 -13.92
CA LYS A 34 3.25 4.81 -14.59
C LYS A 34 4.64 4.61 -13.97
N VAL A 35 4.75 4.64 -12.65
CA VAL A 35 6.04 4.41 -11.96
C VAL A 35 6.58 3.00 -12.22
N ARG A 36 5.72 1.98 -12.18
CA ARG A 36 6.12 0.58 -12.51
C ARG A 36 6.60 0.43 -13.94
N MET A 37 5.99 1.14 -14.89
CA MET A 37 6.43 1.15 -16.29
C MET A 37 7.78 1.85 -16.45
N GLU A 38 7.97 2.99 -15.80
CA GLU A 38 9.24 3.74 -15.81
C GLU A 38 10.37 2.95 -15.12
N GLY A 39 10.03 2.09 -14.16
CA GLY A 39 10.95 1.18 -13.48
C GLY A 39 11.38 -0.05 -14.30
N GLY A 40 10.87 -0.22 -15.53
CA GLY A 40 11.30 -1.30 -16.42
C GLY A 40 10.59 -2.65 -16.22
N VAL A 41 9.54 -2.73 -15.39
CA VAL A 41 8.86 -4.01 -15.06
C VAL A 41 8.30 -4.74 -16.30
N LEU A 42 7.99 -4.00 -17.37
CA LEU A 42 7.50 -4.58 -18.63
C LEU A 42 8.61 -5.33 -19.39
N GLU A 43 9.87 -4.93 -19.22
CA GLU A 43 11.03 -5.59 -19.82
C GLU A 43 11.38 -6.88 -19.06
N GLU A 44 11.09 -6.93 -17.76
CA GLU A 44 11.34 -8.10 -16.91
C GLU A 44 10.28 -9.20 -17.05
N CYS A 45 9.01 -8.84 -17.27
CA CYS A 45 7.88 -9.77 -17.20
C CYS A 45 7.25 -10.15 -18.55
N GLU A 46 7.77 -9.68 -19.69
CA GLU A 46 7.16 -9.81 -21.04
C GLU A 46 5.64 -9.52 -21.06
N ALA A 47 5.16 -8.69 -20.13
CA ALA A 47 3.74 -8.43 -19.92
C ALA A 47 3.31 -7.18 -20.70
N SER A 48 2.03 -7.11 -21.07
CA SER A 48 1.49 -5.89 -21.68
C SER A 48 1.17 -4.83 -20.61
N ALA A 49 1.19 -3.56 -21.00
CA ALA A 49 0.79 -2.46 -20.11
C ALA A 49 -0.64 -2.63 -19.57
N GLU A 50 -1.54 -3.26 -20.33
CA GLU A 50 -2.90 -3.57 -19.88
C GLU A 50 -2.90 -4.62 -18.76
N VAL A 51 -2.09 -5.67 -18.88
CA VAL A 51 -1.94 -6.70 -17.85
C VAL A 51 -1.36 -6.09 -16.58
N LEU A 52 -0.32 -5.26 -16.68
CA LEU A 52 0.27 -4.56 -15.53
C LEU A 52 -0.76 -3.66 -14.83
N ARG A 53 -1.60 -2.95 -15.59
CA ARG A 53 -2.68 -2.12 -15.05
C ARG A 53 -3.73 -2.96 -14.31
N SER A 54 -4.12 -4.10 -14.89
CA SER A 54 -5.07 -5.02 -14.26
C SER A 54 -4.52 -5.59 -12.95
N ASP A 55 -3.28 -6.08 -12.97
CA ASP A 55 -2.58 -6.58 -11.78
C ASP A 55 -2.55 -5.51 -10.68
N THR A 56 -2.08 -4.30 -11.01
CA THR A 56 -2.01 -3.18 -10.05
C THR A 56 -3.38 -2.86 -9.45
N MET A 57 -4.44 -2.91 -10.26
CA MET A 57 -5.81 -2.67 -9.79
C MET A 57 -6.28 -3.76 -8.83
N ASP A 58 -6.00 -5.03 -9.12
CA ASP A 58 -6.41 -6.17 -8.28
C ASP A 58 -5.64 -6.21 -6.95
N GLN A 59 -4.36 -5.84 -6.98
CA GLN A 59 -3.58 -5.65 -5.76
C GLN A 59 -4.14 -4.50 -4.90
N TYR A 60 -4.50 -3.36 -5.50
CA TYR A 60 -5.12 -2.24 -4.79
C TYR A 60 -6.44 -2.64 -4.11
N ARG A 61 -7.28 -3.45 -4.78
CA ARG A 61 -8.51 -4.00 -4.19
C ARG A 61 -8.20 -4.91 -3.01
N THR A 62 -7.18 -5.76 -3.15
CA THR A 62 -6.72 -6.65 -2.08
C THR A 62 -6.24 -5.85 -0.86
N PHE A 63 -5.44 -4.80 -1.08
CA PHE A 63 -4.97 -3.93 0.00
C PHE A 63 -6.11 -3.20 0.70
N GLN A 64 -7.11 -2.73 -0.04
CA GLN A 64 -8.30 -2.12 0.54
C GLN A 64 -9.10 -3.09 1.42
N MET A 65 -9.18 -4.37 1.04
CA MET A 65 -9.78 -5.40 1.88
C MET A 65 -8.94 -5.66 3.14
N CYS A 66 -7.62 -5.68 3.00
CA CYS A 66 -6.69 -5.87 4.12
C CYS A 66 -6.64 -4.68 5.08
N GLU A 67 -6.83 -3.45 4.61
CA GLU A 67 -6.85 -2.24 5.44
C GLU A 67 -7.82 -2.34 6.62
N ARG A 68 -9.01 -2.91 6.37
CA ARG A 68 -10.02 -3.14 7.43
C ARG A 68 -9.53 -4.08 8.53
N LEU A 69 -8.64 -5.01 8.17
CA LEU A 69 -8.01 -5.95 9.10
C LEU A 69 -6.81 -5.30 9.80
N LEU A 70 -6.09 -4.40 9.11
CA LEU A 70 -4.94 -3.68 9.66
C LEU A 70 -5.32 -2.72 10.79
N HIS A 71 -6.55 -2.20 10.82
CA HIS A 71 -7.08 -1.45 11.97
C HIS A 71 -7.09 -2.26 13.28
N SER A 72 -7.01 -3.59 13.20
CA SER A 72 -6.93 -4.49 14.36
C SER A 72 -6.02 -5.66 14.01
N PRO A 73 -4.70 -5.55 14.23
CA PRO A 73 -3.71 -6.53 13.76
C PRO A 73 -4.03 -8.00 14.12
N ALA A 74 -4.65 -8.24 15.28
CA ALA A 74 -5.10 -9.57 15.69
C ALA A 74 -6.11 -10.21 14.71
N LYS A 75 -6.88 -9.40 13.97
CA LYS A 75 -7.82 -9.87 12.93
C LYS A 75 -7.13 -10.28 11.64
N LEU A 76 -5.96 -9.71 11.33
CA LEU A 76 -5.18 -10.10 10.15
C LEU A 76 -4.65 -11.53 10.28
N ALA A 77 -4.29 -11.95 11.49
CA ALA A 77 -3.80 -13.30 11.77
C ALA A 77 -4.91 -14.37 11.79
N ASN A 78 -6.12 -14.00 12.22
CA ASN A 78 -7.23 -14.95 12.47
C ASN A 78 -8.28 -15.00 11.36
N GLN A 79 -8.11 -14.25 10.27
CA GLN A 79 -9.06 -14.24 9.15
C GLN A 79 -8.85 -15.44 8.22
N LEU A 80 -9.91 -15.84 7.51
CA LEU A 80 -9.93 -17.01 6.62
C LEU A 80 -9.97 -16.66 5.12
N LEU A 81 -10.07 -15.36 4.78
CA LEU A 81 -10.25 -14.87 3.41
C LEU A 81 -8.96 -14.88 2.61
N PHE A 82 -7.84 -14.54 3.24
CA PHE A 82 -6.53 -14.44 2.65
C PHE A 82 -5.59 -15.43 3.31
N GLN A 83 -4.81 -16.15 2.52
CA GLN A 83 -3.77 -17.01 3.07
C GLN A 83 -2.47 -16.21 3.02
N ILE A 84 -2.22 -15.44 4.06
CA ILE A 84 -1.06 -14.54 4.15
C ILE A 84 -0.05 -15.19 5.09
N PRO A 85 1.16 -15.51 4.63
CA PRO A 85 2.22 -16.05 5.48
C PRO A 85 2.56 -15.09 6.63
N PRO A 86 2.99 -15.59 7.81
CA PRO A 86 3.26 -14.74 8.98
C PRO A 86 4.26 -13.60 8.71
N HIS A 87 5.31 -13.85 7.92
CA HIS A 87 6.29 -12.82 7.55
C HIS A 87 5.66 -11.70 6.70
N ARG A 88 4.74 -12.04 5.79
CA ARG A 88 3.98 -11.05 5.02
C ARG A 88 3.01 -10.27 5.90
N GLN A 89 2.36 -10.93 6.87
CA GLN A 89 1.50 -10.22 7.83
C GLN A 89 2.28 -9.18 8.64
N ALA A 90 3.46 -9.56 9.14
CA ALA A 90 4.35 -8.64 9.84
C ALA A 90 4.73 -7.44 8.96
N MET A 91 5.16 -7.68 7.72
CA MET A 91 5.49 -6.62 6.76
C MET A 91 4.31 -5.67 6.51
N LEU A 92 3.10 -6.19 6.30
CA LEU A 92 1.90 -5.37 6.09
C LEU A 92 1.61 -4.48 7.30
N ILE A 93 1.70 -5.04 8.52
CA ILE A 93 1.47 -4.31 9.76
C ILE A 93 2.55 -3.24 9.93
N GLU A 94 3.83 -3.60 9.85
CA GLU A 94 4.95 -2.69 10.04
C GLU A 94 4.88 -1.49 9.08
N ARG A 95 4.69 -1.74 7.78
CA ARG A 95 4.60 -0.66 6.79
C ARG A 95 3.34 0.20 6.96
N TYR A 96 2.20 -0.40 7.29
CA TYR A 96 0.95 0.36 7.50
C TYR A 96 1.07 1.37 8.65
N TYR A 97 1.69 0.95 9.76
CA TYR A 97 1.88 1.76 10.96
C TYR A 97 3.14 2.64 10.93
N THR A 98 3.99 2.49 9.92
CA THR A 98 5.14 3.37 9.73
C THR A 98 4.68 4.78 9.36
N PHE A 99 5.25 5.75 10.06
CA PHE A 99 5.03 7.17 9.78
C PHE A 99 5.99 7.70 8.72
N ASP A 100 5.50 8.62 7.89
CA ASP A 100 6.32 9.44 7.03
C ASP A 100 7.05 10.51 7.85
N GLY A 101 8.36 10.62 7.69
CA GLY A 101 9.18 11.55 8.47
C GLY A 101 8.92 13.03 8.16
N VAL A 102 8.46 13.37 6.95
CA VAL A 102 8.05 14.74 6.60
C VAL A 102 6.72 15.07 7.28
N PHE A 103 5.77 14.13 7.23
CA PHE A 103 4.49 14.26 7.91
C PHE A 103 4.67 14.46 9.42
N VAL A 104 5.43 13.59 10.09
CA VAL A 104 5.67 13.67 11.54
C VAL A 104 6.27 15.01 11.91
N ARG A 105 7.31 15.49 11.20
CA ARG A 105 7.92 16.79 11.49
C ARG A 105 6.94 17.94 11.38
N GLU A 106 5.98 17.86 10.45
CA GLU A 106 4.99 18.92 10.25
C GLU A 106 3.87 18.91 11.31
N VAL A 107 3.51 17.74 11.85
CA VAL A 107 2.45 17.61 12.88
C VAL A 107 2.99 17.60 14.31
N LEU A 108 4.28 17.34 14.50
CA LEU A 108 4.90 17.30 15.81
C LEU A 108 4.74 18.66 16.53
N GLY A 109 4.24 18.62 17.76
CA GLY A 109 3.99 19.82 18.56
C GLY A 109 2.72 20.60 18.19
N LYS A 110 2.00 20.20 17.14
CA LYS A 110 0.67 20.76 16.82
C LYS A 110 -0.42 19.90 17.44
N LYS A 111 -1.35 20.54 18.12
CA LYS A 111 -2.55 19.86 18.62
C LYS A 111 -3.53 19.72 17.45
N LEU A 112 -3.48 18.57 16.77
CA LEU A 112 -4.49 18.21 15.76
C LEU A 112 -5.85 18.20 16.46
N SER A 113 -6.66 19.23 16.23
CA SER A 113 -7.94 19.39 16.91
C SER A 113 -8.99 18.50 16.25
N LYS A 114 -10.19 18.37 16.85
CA LYS A 114 -11.32 17.61 16.28
C LYS A 114 -11.78 18.11 14.89
N GLY A 115 -11.23 19.21 14.37
CA GLY A 115 -11.33 19.68 12.98
C GLY A 115 -10.29 19.07 12.03
N THR A 116 -9.87 17.82 12.29
CA THR A 116 -8.68 17.15 11.73
C THR A 116 -8.61 17.12 10.20
N LYS A 117 -9.74 17.20 9.48
CA LYS A 117 -9.73 17.13 8.01
C LYS A 117 -9.03 18.33 7.36
N LYS A 118 -9.33 19.55 7.83
CA LYS A 118 -8.72 20.78 7.27
C LYS A 118 -7.24 20.85 7.59
N ASP A 119 -6.88 20.52 8.83
CA ASP A 119 -5.47 20.49 9.26
C ASP A 119 -4.66 19.50 8.39
N LEU A 120 -5.24 18.34 8.04
CA LEU A 120 -4.60 17.36 7.16
C LEU A 120 -4.51 17.80 5.69
N ASP A 121 -5.51 18.52 5.18
CA ASP A 121 -5.47 19.12 3.84
C ASP A 121 -4.30 20.13 3.74
N ASP A 122 -4.14 20.97 4.76
CA ASP A 122 -3.04 21.95 4.86
C ASP A 122 -1.67 21.26 4.97
N VAL A 123 -1.55 20.20 5.79
CA VAL A 123 -0.32 19.40 5.90
C VAL A 123 0.02 18.74 4.57
N SER A 124 -0.97 18.17 3.88
CA SER A 124 -0.78 17.55 2.56
C SER A 124 -0.27 18.56 1.54
N ALA A 125 -0.90 19.74 1.47
CA ALA A 125 -0.48 20.81 0.56
C ALA A 125 0.95 21.33 0.86
N LYS A 126 1.35 21.38 2.13
CA LYS A 126 2.66 21.89 2.54
C LYS A 126 3.79 20.87 2.37
N THR A 127 3.52 19.59 2.64
CA THR A 127 4.56 18.55 2.68
C THR A 127 4.67 17.76 1.38
N GLY A 128 3.65 17.80 0.53
CA GLY A 128 3.54 16.94 -0.65
C GLY A 128 3.13 15.50 -0.32
N VAL A 129 3.00 15.13 0.95
CA VAL A 129 2.45 13.84 1.37
C VAL A 129 0.98 13.80 0.98
N THR A 130 0.53 12.71 0.35
CA THR A 130 -0.86 12.63 -0.11
C THR A 130 -1.83 12.65 1.08
N LEU A 131 -3.00 13.25 0.87
CA LEU A 131 -4.04 13.30 1.88
C LEU A 131 -4.49 11.91 2.36
N LYS A 132 -4.46 10.90 1.48
CA LYS A 132 -4.75 9.50 1.85
C LYS A 132 -3.70 8.98 2.85
N SER A 133 -2.42 9.19 2.57
CA SER A 133 -1.33 8.79 3.47
C SER A 133 -1.40 9.56 4.81
N CYS A 134 -1.65 10.87 4.77
CA CYS A 134 -1.84 11.68 5.98
C CYS A 134 -2.97 11.13 6.88
N ARG A 135 -4.12 10.76 6.30
CA ARG A 135 -5.26 10.21 7.05
C ARG A 135 -4.94 8.84 7.68
N ARG A 136 -4.22 7.98 6.95
CA ARG A 136 -3.77 6.67 7.46
C ARG A 136 -2.97 6.86 8.74
N GLN A 137 -1.99 7.75 8.70
CA GLN A 137 -1.04 8.00 9.80
C GLN A 137 -1.70 8.59 11.06
N VAL A 138 -2.82 9.30 10.95
CA VAL A 138 -3.57 9.77 12.14
C VAL A 138 -4.51 8.71 12.70
N THR A 139 -5.03 7.80 11.86
CA THR A 139 -5.92 6.70 12.31
C THR A 139 -5.17 5.66 13.14
N THR A 140 -3.84 5.59 13.00
CA THR A 140 -2.95 4.72 13.76
C THR A 140 -2.51 5.31 15.12
N SER A 141 -2.87 6.56 15.43
CA SER A 141 -2.47 7.29 16.66
C SER A 141 -3.56 7.35 17.72
#